data_AF-A0AB40AYQ9-F1
#
_entry.id   AF-A0AB40AYQ9-F1
#
_cell.length_a   1.000
_cell.length_b   1.000
_cell.length_c   1.000
_cell.angle_alpha   90.00
_cell.angle_beta   90.00
_cell.angle_gamma   90.00
#
_symmetry.space_group_name_H-M   'P 1'
#
loop_
_entity.id
_entity.type
_entity.pdbx_description
1 polymer ?
#
loop_
_entity_poly.entity_id
_entity_poly.type
_entity_poly.pdbx_seq_one_letter_code
_entity_poly.pdbx_strand_id
1 'polypeptide(L)'
;MGFQIDPAFIQAIEHRPKPTISDAGNIPLVDLSPLLHHQIRQILLSRFEVVAREFFALLAKEKKKVKKREVNPMGYYDVEHTKSVRDWREMFGFSLTEWETELLRLENQWPKSPPKMSYIISEVGRH
;
A
#
# COMPACT_ATOMS: atom_id res chain seq x y z
N MET A 1 21.94 -19.12 9.96
CA MET A 1 21.43 -18.28 11.06
C MET A 1 19.92 -18.17 10.89
N GLY A 2 19.13 -18.57 11.89
CA GLY A 2 17.67 -18.49 11.81
C GLY A 2 17.20 -17.04 11.96
N PHE A 3 16.28 -16.59 11.12
CA PHE A 3 15.60 -15.30 11.32
C PHE A 3 14.73 -15.39 12.58
N GLN A 4 15.08 -14.65 13.62
CA GLN A 4 14.23 -14.47 14.78
C GLN A 4 13.19 -13.38 14.44
N ILE A 5 11.91 -13.75 14.38
CA ILE A 5 10.81 -12.80 14.19
C ILE A 5 10.56 -12.10 15.54
N ASP A 6 10.48 -10.76 15.51
CA ASP A 6 10.15 -9.97 16.69
C ASP A 6 8.74 -10.34 17.19
N PRO A 7 8.57 -10.66 18.49
CA PRO A 7 7.27 -11.00 19.10
C PRO A 7 6.14 -10.01 18.81
N ALA A 8 6.44 -8.73 18.54
CA ALA A 8 5.44 -7.72 18.18
C ALA A 8 4.67 -8.04 16.88
N PHE A 9 5.21 -8.92 16.02
CA PHE A 9 4.57 -9.38 14.78
C PHE A 9 3.89 -10.76 14.92
N ILE A 10 3.97 -11.40 16.09
CA ILE A 10 3.41 -12.73 16.31
C ILE A 10 1.98 -12.59 16.82
N GLN A 11 1.01 -13.01 16.01
CA GLN A 11 -0.38 -13.07 16.45
C GLN A 11 -0.63 -14.19 17.46
N ALA A 12 -1.48 -13.90 18.44
CA ALA A 12 -1.98 -14.87 19.41
C ALA A 12 -2.70 -16.02 18.71
N ILE A 13 -2.62 -17.24 19.27
CA ILE A 13 -3.06 -18.47 18.59
C ILE A 13 -4.54 -18.39 18.21
N GLU A 14 -5.36 -17.82 19.09
CA GLU A 14 -6.79 -17.57 18.94
C GLU A 14 -7.14 -16.60 17.79
N HIS A 15 -6.18 -15.83 17.29
CA HIS A 15 -6.35 -14.89 16.18
C HIS A 15 -5.76 -15.37 14.87
N ARG A 16 -4.96 -16.45 14.90
CA ARG A 16 -4.36 -17.00 13.69
C ARG A 16 -5.44 -17.55 12.78
N PRO A 17 -5.36 -17.29 11.47
CA PRO A 17 -6.25 -17.95 10.52
C PRO A 17 -6.06 -19.46 10.66
N LYS A 18 -7.17 -20.20 10.80
CA LYS A 18 -7.14 -21.64 10.67
C LYS A 18 -6.85 -21.93 9.20
N PRO A 19 -5.77 -22.63 8.84
CA PRO A 19 -5.50 -23.00 7.46
C PRO A 19 -6.48 -24.10 7.05
N THR A 20 -7.75 -23.74 6.92
CA THR A 20 -8.73 -24.54 6.22
C THR A 20 -8.57 -24.14 4.76
N ILE A 21 -7.76 -24.92 4.03
CA ILE A 21 -7.70 -24.80 2.57
C ILE A 21 -9.10 -25.15 2.09
N SER A 22 -9.90 -24.12 1.81
CA SER A 22 -11.18 -24.28 1.15
C SER A 22 -10.86 -24.41 -0.33
N ASP A 23 -11.40 -25.44 -0.99
CA ASP A 23 -11.27 -25.60 -2.42
C ASP A 23 -11.76 -24.30 -3.08
N ALA A 24 -10.91 -23.61 -3.83
CA ALA A 24 -11.22 -22.29 -4.39
C ALA A 24 -12.30 -22.35 -5.48
N GLY A 25 -12.87 -23.54 -5.74
CA GLY A 25 -13.88 -23.82 -6.76
C GLY A 25 -15.19 -23.03 -6.65
N ASN A 26 -15.41 -22.27 -5.56
CA ASN A 26 -16.58 -21.41 -5.38
C ASN A 26 -16.30 -19.90 -5.55
N ILE A 27 -15.06 -19.47 -5.81
CA ILE A 27 -14.80 -18.07 -6.20
C ILE A 27 -15.01 -17.96 -7.71
N PRO A 28 -16.01 -17.20 -8.18
CA PRO A 28 -16.26 -17.07 -9.61
C PRO A 28 -15.06 -16.39 -10.29
N LEU A 29 -14.50 -17.04 -11.31
CA LEU A 29 -13.52 -16.41 -12.20
C LEU A 29 -14.27 -15.57 -13.22
N VAL A 30 -14.12 -14.25 -13.12
CA VAL A 30 -14.67 -13.30 -14.10
C VAL A 30 -13.53 -12.85 -15.01
N ASP A 31 -13.64 -13.14 -16.31
CA ASP A 31 -12.67 -12.68 -17.29
C ASP A 31 -12.88 -11.19 -17.58
N LEU A 32 -11.95 -10.36 -17.10
CA LEU A 32 -11.91 -8.92 -17.36
C LEU A 32 -10.86 -8.55 -18.41
N SER A 33 -10.20 -9.52 -19.05
CA SER A 33 -9.16 -9.29 -20.06
C SER A 33 -9.60 -8.30 -21.16
N PRO A 34 -10.84 -8.35 -21.69
CA PRO A 34 -11.30 -7.39 -22.70
C PRO A 34 -11.26 -5.92 -22.27
N LEU A 35 -11.41 -5.64 -20.97
CA LEU A 35 -11.33 -4.29 -20.40
C LEU A 35 -9.87 -3.84 -20.15
N LEU A 36 -8.94 -4.78 -20.13
CA LEU A 36 -7.53 -4.58 -19.77
C LEU A 36 -6.59 -4.45 -20.97
N HIS A 37 -7.13 -4.53 -22.20
CA HIS A 37 -6.38 -4.41 -23.46
C HIS A 37 -5.86 -2.99 -23.77
N HIS A 38 -6.00 -2.06 -22.84
CA HIS A 38 -5.46 -0.72 -23.02
C HIS A 38 -3.94 -0.71 -22.77
N GLN A 39 -3.15 -0.68 -23.84
CA GLN A 39 -1.67 -0.71 -23.78
C GLN A 39 -1.09 0.36 -22.83
N ILE A 40 -1.70 1.55 -22.78
CA ILE A 40 -1.28 2.63 -21.88
C ILE A 40 -1.42 2.20 -20.42
N ARG A 41 -2.50 1.50 -20.06
CA ARG A 41 -2.73 1.03 -18.68
C ARG A 41 -1.64 0.02 -18.26
N GLN A 42 -1.26 -0.89 -19.14
CA GLN A 42 -0.21 -1.87 -18.86
C GLN A 42 1.18 -1.22 -18.67
N ILE A 43 1.48 -0.19 -19.48
CA ILE A 43 2.71 0.60 -19.33
C ILE A 43 2.70 1.35 -18.00
N LEU A 44 1.56 1.95 -17.63
CA LEU A 44 1.42 2.68 -16.36
C LEU A 44 1.54 1.75 -15.15
N LEU A 45 0.91 0.58 -15.16
CA LEU A 45 1.03 -0.42 -14.09
C LEU A 45 2.46 -0.93 -13.93
N SER A 46 3.14 -1.26 -15.03
CA SER A 46 4.56 -1.63 -15.01
C SER A 46 5.44 -0.53 -14.41
N ARG A 47 5.20 0.73 -14.77
CA ARG A 47 5.93 1.88 -14.22
C ARG A 47 5.62 2.11 -12.75
N PHE A 48 4.35 1.92 -12.35
CA PHE A 48 3.92 2.00 -10.96
C PHE A 48 4.66 0.98 -10.09
N GLU A 49 4.76 -0.28 -10.53
CA GLU A 49 5.51 -1.31 -9.81
C GLU A 49 6.99 -0.96 -9.63
N VAL A 50 7.61 -0.32 -10.63
CA VAL A 50 9.01 0.13 -10.52
C VAL A 50 9.14 1.23 -9.47
N VAL A 51 8.34 2.30 -9.56
CA VAL A 51 8.45 3.41 -8.58
C VAL A 51 8.02 3.02 -7.17
N ALA A 52 7.04 2.11 -7.03
CA ALA A 52 6.67 1.57 -5.74
C ALA A 52 7.84 0.80 -5.11
N ARG A 53 8.50 -0.08 -5.88
CA ARG A 53 9.69 -0.81 -5.42
C ARG A 53 10.83 0.12 -5.02
N GLU A 54 11.13 1.11 -5.86
CA GLU A 54 12.16 2.12 -5.57
C GLU A 54 11.86 2.87 -4.27
N PHE A 55 10.61 3.29 -4.06
CA PHE A 55 10.21 3.97 -2.82
C PHE A 55 10.37 3.06 -1.59
N PHE A 56 9.84 1.84 -1.61
CA PHE A 56 9.89 0.95 -0.45
C PHE A 56 11.31 0.44 -0.15
N ALA A 57 12.21 0.43 -1.13
CA ALA A 57 13.63 0.14 -0.95
C ALA A 57 14.42 1.28 -0.27
N LEU A 58 13.86 2.48 -0.14
CA LEU A 58 14.52 3.58 0.58
C LEU A 58 14.70 3.25 2.06
N LEU A 59 15.71 3.88 2.67
CA LEU A 59 15.91 3.83 4.11
C LEU A 59 14.67 4.32 4.86
N ALA A 60 14.36 3.71 6.00
CA ALA A 60 13.20 4.08 6.81
C ALA A 60 13.14 5.59 7.16
N LYS A 61 14.30 6.23 7.36
CA LYS A 61 14.39 7.69 7.60
C LYS A 61 13.87 8.53 6.43
N GLU A 62 14.03 8.06 5.20
CA GLU A 62 13.56 8.76 4.00
C GLU A 62 12.05 8.56 3.83
N LYS A 63 11.56 7.32 4.01
CA LYS A 63 10.12 6.99 3.97
C LYS A 63 9.33 7.74 5.05
N LYS A 64 9.89 7.86 6.27
CA LYS A 64 9.26 8.57 7.40
C LYS A 64 9.12 10.09 7.19
N LYS A 65 9.80 10.70 6.21
CA LYS A 65 9.61 12.14 5.88
C LYS A 65 8.22 12.43 5.34
N VAL A 66 7.56 11.42 4.78
CA VAL A 66 6.21 11.49 4.23
C VAL A 66 5.20 10.69 5.05
N LYS A 67 5.47 10.50 6.35
CA LYS A 67 4.60 9.71 7.22
C LYS A 67 3.21 10.36 7.35
N LYS A 68 2.16 9.55 7.32
CA LYS A 68 0.79 10.01 7.64
C LYS A 68 0.72 10.66 9.03
N ARG A 69 -0.22 11.58 9.20
CA ARG A 69 -0.45 12.36 10.43
C ARG A 69 -1.87 12.12 10.94
N GLU A 70 -2.15 12.50 12.17
CA GLU A 70 -3.50 12.33 12.75
C GLU A 70 -4.57 13.09 11.96
N VAL A 71 -4.26 14.34 11.59
CA VAL A 71 -5.15 15.20 10.79
C VAL A 71 -5.01 15.01 9.28
N ASN A 72 -4.05 14.19 8.81
CA ASN A 72 -3.86 13.89 7.40
C ASN A 72 -3.53 12.40 7.20
N PRO A 73 -4.50 11.58 6.76
CA PRO A 73 -4.32 10.14 6.65
C PRO A 73 -3.43 9.70 5.46
N MET A 74 -3.01 10.62 4.60
CA MET A 74 -2.19 10.33 3.43
C MET A 74 -0.70 10.22 3.76
N GLY A 75 0.04 9.39 3.03
CA GLY A 75 1.47 9.17 3.19
C GLY A 75 1.86 7.80 3.73
N TYR A 76 3.12 7.66 4.12
CA TYR A 76 3.75 6.42 4.55
C TYR A 76 3.32 5.99 5.97
N TYR A 77 3.21 4.67 6.18
CA TYR A 77 2.89 4.09 7.48
C TYR A 77 3.38 2.64 7.60
N ASP A 78 3.99 2.30 8.73
CA ASP A 78 4.59 0.98 9.01
C ASP A 78 4.21 0.42 10.39
N VAL A 79 3.29 1.08 11.10
CA VAL A 79 2.90 0.71 12.49
C VAL A 79 1.41 0.43 12.60
N GLU A 80 0.80 -0.12 11.55
CA GLU A 80 -0.58 -0.57 11.61
C GLU A 80 -0.71 -1.77 12.56
N HIS A 81 -1.82 -1.81 13.30
CA HIS A 81 -2.11 -2.87 14.24
C HIS A 81 -3.43 -3.51 13.88
N THR A 82 -3.44 -4.83 13.68
CA THR A 82 -4.65 -5.64 13.58
C THR A 82 -4.78 -6.48 14.84
N LYS A 83 -5.89 -6.29 15.59
CA LYS A 83 -6.13 -6.98 16.88
C LYS A 83 -4.97 -6.81 17.87
N SER A 84 -4.48 -5.57 18.02
CA SER A 84 -3.39 -5.20 18.93
C SER A 84 -2.02 -5.82 18.61
N VAL A 85 -1.87 -6.47 17.46
CA VAL A 85 -0.60 -7.01 16.96
C VAL A 85 -0.16 -6.17 15.78
N ARG A 86 1.13 -5.81 15.72
CA ARG A 86 1.66 -4.99 14.63
C ARG A 86 1.65 -5.83 13.35
N ASP A 87 1.08 -5.27 12.30
CA ASP A 87 1.09 -5.91 11.00
C ASP A 87 2.50 -5.90 10.42
N TRP A 88 2.92 -7.03 9.85
CA TRP A 88 4.17 -7.11 9.12
C TRP A 88 4.00 -6.52 7.72
N ARG A 89 3.81 -5.20 7.66
CA ARG A 89 3.48 -4.47 6.44
C ARG A 89 3.99 -3.04 6.48
N GLU A 90 4.36 -2.54 5.30
CA GLU A 90 4.51 -1.12 5.03
C GLU A 90 3.42 -0.67 4.04
N MET A 91 2.96 0.57 4.18
CA MET A 91 1.93 1.16 3.33
C MET A 91 2.26 2.59 2.95
N PHE A 92 1.68 3.02 1.83
CA PHE A 92 1.67 4.40 1.40
C PHE A 92 0.25 4.74 0.93
N GLY A 93 -0.45 5.61 1.66
CA GLY A 93 -1.79 6.08 1.31
C GLY A 93 -1.74 7.31 0.43
N PHE A 94 -2.61 7.38 -0.58
CA PHE A 94 -2.78 8.55 -1.44
C PHE A 94 -4.25 8.68 -1.87
N SER A 95 -4.62 9.87 -2.34
CA SER A 95 -5.92 10.18 -2.92
C SER A 95 -5.75 10.79 -4.31
N LEU A 96 -6.68 10.52 -5.22
CA LEU A 96 -6.71 11.18 -6.54
C LEU A 96 -7.32 12.59 -6.47
N THR A 97 -8.02 12.89 -5.38
CA THR A 97 -8.67 14.17 -5.13
C THR A 97 -8.31 14.68 -3.74
N GLU A 98 -8.09 15.98 -3.62
CA GLU A 98 -7.81 16.64 -2.35
C GLU A 98 -9.12 17.16 -1.76
N TRP A 99 -9.29 17.01 -0.44
CA TRP A 99 -10.47 17.50 0.27
C TRP A 99 -10.13 17.78 1.73
N GLU A 100 -10.90 18.66 2.34
CA GLU A 100 -10.71 19.11 3.72
C GLU A 100 -12.06 19.17 4.44
N THR A 101 -12.04 18.77 5.70
CA THR A 101 -13.14 18.83 6.66
C THR A 101 -12.60 19.42 7.96
N GLU A 102 -13.47 19.69 8.93
CA GLU A 102 -13.05 20.19 10.26
C GLU A 102 -12.09 19.23 10.99
N LEU A 103 -12.13 17.93 10.69
CA LEU A 103 -11.36 16.89 11.38
C LEU A 103 -10.16 16.38 10.57
N LEU A 104 -10.25 16.42 9.24
CA LEU A 104 -9.31 15.75 8.34
C LEU A 104 -9.03 16.59 7.11
N ARG A 105 -7.76 16.57 6.69
CA ARG A 105 -7.27 17.14 5.42
C ARG A 105 -6.58 16.05 4.62
N LEU A 106 -7.10 15.74 3.44
CA LEU A 106 -6.48 14.80 2.51
C LEU A 106 -5.58 15.55 1.53
N GLU A 107 -4.31 15.62 1.90
CA GLU A 107 -3.25 16.19 1.07
C GLU A 107 -2.16 15.15 0.90
N ASN A 108 -1.83 14.83 -0.35
CA ASN A 108 -0.83 13.80 -0.64
C ASN A 108 0.57 14.24 -0.21
N GLN A 109 1.17 13.50 0.73
CA GLN A 109 2.56 13.69 1.15
C GLN A 109 3.50 12.97 0.18
N TRP A 110 3.74 13.52 -1.01
CA TRP A 110 4.59 12.89 -2.02
C TRP A 110 6.07 12.89 -1.63
N PRO A 111 6.80 11.77 -1.79
CA PRO A 111 8.21 11.72 -1.48
C PRO A 111 9.05 12.44 -2.54
N LYS A 112 10.22 12.96 -2.13
CA LYS A 112 11.19 13.55 -3.07
C LYS A 112 11.83 12.49 -3.99
N SER A 113 11.91 11.25 -3.51
CA SER A 113 12.40 10.10 -4.27
C SER A 113 11.43 8.93 -4.09
N PRO A 114 11.06 8.21 -5.16
CA PRO A 114 11.40 8.49 -6.55
C PRO A 114 10.61 9.69 -7.11
N PRO A 115 11.24 10.59 -7.89
CA PRO A 115 10.65 11.88 -8.26
C PRO A 115 9.41 11.77 -9.17
N LYS A 116 9.25 10.64 -9.87
CA LYS A 116 8.10 10.39 -10.77
C LYS A 116 6.93 9.69 -10.07
N MET A 117 7.04 9.40 -8.78
CA MET A 117 6.03 8.62 -8.04
C MET A 117 4.64 9.27 -8.11
N SER A 118 4.56 10.57 -7.81
CA SER A 118 3.30 11.31 -7.80
C SER A 118 2.61 11.32 -9.16
N TYR A 119 3.39 11.58 -10.22
CA TYR A 119 2.90 11.58 -11.60
C TYR A 119 2.37 10.19 -11.98
N ILE A 120 3.18 9.14 -11.84
CA ILE A 120 2.79 7.78 -12.26
C ILE A 120 1.55 7.29 -11.52
N ILE A 121 1.48 7.49 -10.20
CA ILE A 121 0.32 7.06 -9.40
C ILE A 121 -0.94 7.80 -9.82
N SER A 122 -0.84 9.10 -10.05
CA SER A 122 -1.98 9.91 -10.49
C SER A 122 -2.48 9.46 -11.87
N GLU A 123 -1.58 9.16 -12.80
CA GLU A 123 -1.95 8.70 -14.14
C GLU A 123 -2.59 7.31 -14.13
N VAL A 124 -2.13 6.39 -13.28
CA VAL A 124 -2.81 5.10 -13.06
C VAL A 124 -4.25 5.31 -12.60
N GLY A 125 -4.50 6.29 -11.74
CA GLY A 125 -5.85 6.60 -11.26
C GLY A 125 -6.79 7.21 -12.31
N ARG A 126 -6.24 7.75 -13.41
CA ARG A 126 -7.02 8.35 -14.50
C ARG A 126 -7.31 7.38 -15.66
N HIS A 127 -6.73 6.18 -15.67
CA HIS A 127 -6.77 5.22 -16.78
C HIS A 127 -7.22 3.81 -16.34
#